data_AF-A0A2G2ANS5-F1
#
_entry.id   AF-A0A2G2ANS5-F1
#
_cell.length_a   1.000
_cell.length_b   1.000
_cell.length_c   1.000
_cell.angle_alpha   90.00
_cell.angle_beta   90.00
_cell.angle_gamma   90.00
#
_symmetry.space_group_name_H-M   'P 1'
#
loop_
_entity.id
_entity.type
_entity.pdbx_description
1 polymer ?
#
loop_
_entity_poly.entity_id
_entity_poly.type
_entity_poly.pdbx_seq_one_letter_code
_entity_poly.pdbx_strand_id
1 'polypeptide(L)' 'MGKIDKEKEYIGALKVYLALITALLMGDISATVKLFQNDILDFTFWLGVITIVILAIIFMKLAKLMHKKINDLEDL' A
#
# COMPACT_ATOMS: atom_id res chain seq x y z
N MET A 1 -15.23 -22.49 -12.47
CA MET A 1 -13.96 -21.75 -12.30
C MET A 1 -12.97 -22.67 -11.63
N GLY A 2 -11.86 -22.96 -12.32
CA GLY A 2 -10.80 -23.81 -11.77
C GLY A 2 -10.13 -23.15 -10.56
N LYS A 3 -9.38 -23.91 -9.77
CA LYS A 3 -8.60 -23.36 -8.65
C LYS A 3 -7.67 -22.22 -9.10
N ILE A 4 -7.11 -22.34 -10.31
CA ILE A 4 -6.24 -21.35 -10.94
C ILE A 4 -6.96 -20.02 -11.21
N ASP A 5 -8.22 -20.05 -11.67
CA ASP A 5 -8.99 -18.82 -11.95
C ASP A 5 -9.25 -18.02 -10.67
N LYS A 6 -9.56 -18.71 -9.56
CA LYS A 6 -9.81 -18.07 -8.26
C LYS A 6 -8.55 -17.39 -7.71
N GLU A 7 -7.40 -18.04 -7.83
CA GLU A 7 -6.14 -17.47 -7.37
C GLU A 7 -5.71 -16.27 -8.25
N LYS A 8 -5.96 -16.31 -9.56
CA LYS A 8 -5.75 -15.15 -10.45
C LYS A 8 -6.64 -13.96 -10.08
N GLU A 9 -7.91 -14.20 -9.77
CA GLU A 9 -8.83 -13.16 -9.31
C GLU A 9 -8.37 -12.55 -7.98
N TYR A 10 -7.89 -13.38 -7.05
CA TYR A 10 -7.33 -12.93 -5.77
C TYR A 10 -6.08 -12.06 -5.96
N ILE A 11 -5.15 -12.45 -6.84
CA ILE A 11 -3.99 -11.62 -7.22
C ILE A 11 -4.45 -10.31 -7.85
N GLY A 12 -5.50 -10.34 -8.69
CA GLY A 12 -6.12 -9.15 -9.26
C GLY A 12 -6.60 -8.19 -8.17
N ALA A 13 -7.33 -8.69 -7.16
CA ALA A 13 -7.78 -7.87 -6.03
C ALA A 13 -6.60 -7.28 -5.23
N LEU A 14 -5.53 -8.06 -4.99
CA LEU A 14 -4.33 -7.56 -4.31
C LEU A 14 -3.66 -6.41 -5.06
N LYS A 15 -3.61 -6.46 -6.39
CA LYS A 15 -3.09 -5.35 -7.22
C LYS A 15 -3.91 -4.08 -7.03
N VAL A 16 -5.24 -4.20 -6.98
CA VAL A 16 -6.14 -3.05 -6.74
C VAL A 16 -5.88 -2.46 -5.36
N TYR A 17 -5.73 -3.29 -4.32
CA TYR A 17 -5.40 -2.80 -2.98
C TYR A 17 -4.03 -2.13 -2.89
N LEU A 18 -3.02 -2.67 -3.58
CA LEU A 18 -1.70 -2.03 -3.66
C LEU A 18 -1.80 -0.66 -4.33
N ALA A 19 -2.52 -0.54 -5.44
CA ALA A 19 -2.73 0.74 -6.12
C ALA A 19 -3.43 1.78 -5.22
N LEU A 20 -4.44 1.34 -4.47
CA LEU A 20 -5.16 2.19 -3.51
C LEU A 20 -4.23 2.68 -2.38
N ILE A 21 -3.41 1.79 -1.82
CA ILE A 21 -2.44 2.16 -0.78
C ILE A 21 -1.37 3.12 -1.33
N THR A 22 -0.91 2.90 -2.56
CA THR A 22 0.01 3.84 -3.22
C THR A 22 -0.63 5.22 -3.37
N ALA A 23 -1.90 5.31 -3.79
CA ALA A 23 -2.60 6.58 -3.89
C ALA A 23 -2.73 7.28 -2.53
N LEU A 24 -3.05 6.53 -1.46
CA LEU A 24 -3.09 7.06 -0.10
C LEU A 24 -1.73 7.58 0.36
N LEU A 25 -0.66 6.82 0.12
CA LEU A 25 0.71 7.25 0.43
C LEU A 25 1.06 8.55 -0.29
N MET A 26 0.77 8.67 -1.59
CA MET A 26 1.06 9.89 -2.33
C MET A 26 0.26 11.09 -1.81
N GLY A 27 -1.02 10.88 -1.48
CA GLY A 27 -1.87 11.90 -0.89
C GLY A 27 -1.36 12.39 0.46
N ASP A 28 -1.00 11.47 1.35
CA ASP A 28 -0.51 11.77 2.69
C ASP A 28 0.88 12.44 2.67
N ILE A 29 1.78 11.96 1.80
CA ILE A 29 3.07 12.62 1.55
C ILE A 29 2.85 14.04 1.06
N SER A 30 1.96 14.26 0.09
CA SER A 30 1.69 15.61 -0.43
C SER A 30 1.12 16.53 0.66
N ALA A 31 0.21 16.04 1.50
CA ALA A 31 -0.35 16.80 2.60
C ALA A 31 0.72 17.14 3.65
N THR A 32 1.52 16.15 4.06
CA THR A 32 2.59 16.30 5.04
C THR A 32 3.68 17.27 4.56
N VAL A 33 4.07 17.19 3.29
CA VAL A 33 5.02 18.14 2.68
C VAL A 33 4.47 19.56 2.68
N LYS A 34 3.16 19.76 2.40
CA LYS A 34 2.54 21.09 2.49
C LYS A 34 2.57 21.64 3.91
N LEU A 35 2.36 20.82 4.93
CA LEU A 35 2.47 21.25 6.33
C LEU A 35 3.89 21.71 6.64
N PHE A 36 4.90 20.93 6.22
CA PHE A 36 6.31 21.29 6.37
C PHE A 36 6.67 22.61 5.67
N GLN A 37 6.21 22.80 4.42
CA GLN A 37 6.48 24.02 3.65
C GLN A 37 5.85 25.29 4.23
N ASN A 38 4.80 25.16 5.05
CA ASN A 38 4.16 26.27 5.73
C ASN A 38 4.66 26.45 7.18
N ASP A 39 5.76 25.79 7.56
CA ASP A 39 6.33 25.77 8.91
C ASP A 39 5.33 25.28 9.99
N ILE A 40 4.33 24.47 9.60
CA ILE A 40 3.36 23.87 10.51
C ILE A 40 3.92 22.51 10.98
N LEU A 41 4.67 22.54 12.08
CA LEU A 41 5.31 21.35 12.70
C LEU A 41 4.61 20.92 14.00
N ASP A 42 3.28 20.93 13.96
CA ASP A 42 2.44 20.57 15.10
C ASP A 42 2.17 19.05 15.15
N PHE A 43 1.20 18.66 15.99
CA PHE A 43 0.75 17.28 16.10
C PHE A 43 0.28 16.69 14.76
N THR A 44 -0.32 17.50 13.89
CA THR A 44 -0.86 17.08 12.59
C THR A 44 0.26 16.64 11.65
N PHE A 45 1.36 17.40 11.61
CA PHE A 45 2.53 17.03 10.80
C PHE A 45 3.13 15.68 11.23
N TRP A 46 3.36 15.51 12.53
CA TRP A 46 3.91 14.26 13.05
C TRP A 46 2.98 13.07 12.86
N LEU A 47 1.66 13.28 12.93
CA LEU A 47 0.67 12.25 12.65
C LEU A 47 0.71 11.82 11.17
N GLY A 48 0.91 12.76 10.24
CA GLY A 48 1.15 12.45 8.82
C GLY A 48 2.40 11.60 8.62
N VAL A 49 3.53 11.99 9.24
CA VAL A 49 4.77 11.20 9.17
C VAL A 49 4.59 9.77 9.70
N ILE A 50 3.94 9.60 10.85
CA ILE A 50 3.65 8.27 11.43
C ILE A 50 2.74 7.46 10.49
N THR A 51 1.72 8.09 9.92
CA THR A 51 0.77 7.44 9.01
C THR A 51 1.45 6.95 7.74
N ILE A 52 2.37 7.75 7.15
CA ILE A 52 3.20 7.33 6.01
C ILE A 52 4.00 6.07 6.35
N VAL A 53 4.63 6.01 7.52
CA VAL A 53 5.41 4.83 7.95
C VAL A 53 4.51 3.60 8.10
N ILE A 54 3.33 3.75 8.71
CA ILE A 54 2.37 2.65 8.86
C ILE A 54 1.89 2.15 7.50
N LEU A 55 1.50 3.06 6.60
CA LEU A 55 1.05 2.71 5.25
C LEU A 55 2.15 2.01 4.45
N ALA A 56 3.41 2.43 4.57
CA ALA A 56 4.55 1.78 3.93
C ALA A 56 4.73 0.33 4.44
N ILE A 57 4.57 0.08 5.75
CA ILE A 57 4.63 -1.28 6.31
C ILE A 57 3.50 -2.15 5.77
N ILE A 58 2.28 -1.61 5.69
CA ILE A 58 1.12 -2.34 5.14
C ILE A 58 1.35 -2.67 3.66
N PHE A 59 1.85 -1.70 2.89
CA PHE A 59 2.21 -1.90 1.48
C PHE A 59 3.22 -3.03 1.31
N MET A 60 4.31 -3.01 2.09
CA MET A 60 5.34 -4.06 2.03
C MET A 60 4.76 -5.45 2.35
N LYS A 61 3.88 -5.56 3.35
CA LYS A 61 3.22 -6.84 3.69
C LYS A 61 2.32 -7.35 2.56
N LEU A 62 1.52 -6.48 1.96
CA LEU A 62 0.65 -6.85 0.84
C LEU A 62 1.43 -7.21 -0.42
N ALA A 63 2.49 -6.47 -0.73
CA ALA A 63 3.36 -6.76 -1.86
C ALA A 63 4.03 -8.13 -1.69
N LYS A 64 4.52 -8.43 -0.48
CA LYS A 64 5.09 -9.74 -0.16
C LYS A 64 4.06 -10.87 -0.30
N LEU A 65 2.83 -10.64 0.16
CA LEU A 65 1.74 -11.62 0.04
C LEU A 65 1.36 -11.86 -1.43
N MET A 66 1.31 -10.80 -2.24
CA MET A 66 1.06 -10.91 -3.68
C MET A 66 2.15 -11.70 -4.38
N HIS A 67 3.43 -11.39 -4.13
CA HIS A 67 4.54 -12.16 -4.72
C HIS A 67 4.50 -13.63 -4.33
N LYS A 68 4.22 -13.94 -3.06
CA LYS A 68 4.03 -15.32 -2.62
C LYS A 68 2.93 -16.02 -3.42
N LYS A 69 1.77 -15.37 -3.56
CA LYS A 69 0.63 -15.93 -4.30
C LYS A 69 0.91 -16.12 -5.80
N ILE A 70 1.70 -15.25 -6.41
CA ILE A 70 2.14 -15.41 -7.79
C ILE A 70 3.04 -16.64 -7.92
N ASN A 71 4.03 -16.80 -7.03
CA ASN A 71 4.92 -17.96 -7.05
C ASN A 71 4.15 -19.26 -6.80
N ASP A 72 3.23 -19.27 -5.82
CA ASP A 72 2.37 -20.43 -5.54
C ASP A 72 1.53 -20.85 -6.78
N LEU A 73 1.23 -19.90 -7.68
CA LEU A 73 0.50 -20.13 -8.93
C LEU A 73 1.39 -20.62 -10.07
N GLU A 74 2.67 -20.23 -10.09
CA GLU A 74 3.66 -20.75 -11.05
C GLU A 74 4.06 -22.19 -10.75
N ASP A 75 4.05 -22.58 -9.47
CA ASP A 75 4.35 -23.94 -9.01
C ASP A 75 3.16 -24.94 -9.17
N LEU A 76 1.99 -24.48 -9.64
CA LEU A 76 0.73 -25.25 -9.80
C LEU A 76 0.48 -25.70 -11.24
#